data_AF-A0A2P6QC71-F1
#
_entry.id   AF-A0A2P6QC71-F1
#
_cell.length_a   1.000
_cell.length_b   1.000
_cell.length_c   1.000
_cell.angle_alpha   90.00
_cell.angle_beta   90.00
_cell.angle_gamma   90.00
#
_symmetry.space_group_name_H-M   'P 1'
#
loop_
_entity.id
_entity.type
_entity.pdbx_description
1 polymer ?
#
loop_
_entity_poly.entity_id
_entity_poly.type
_entity_poly.pdbx_seq_one_letter_code
_entity_poly.pdbx_strand_id
1 'polypeptide(L)' 'MVEYYGILKDIIELNYRNGRKVVLFDCDWVNGRLHRSGIKKDDFGFTMVSFERLLPPPDTLVFGGQAQ' A
#
# COMPACT_ATOMS: atom_id res chain seq x y z
N MET A 1 -8.84 -10.39 -4.81
CA MET A 1 -7.60 -9.97 -4.12
C MET A 1 -7.25 -8.59 -4.64
N VAL A 2 -6.93 -7.65 -3.75
CA VAL A 2 -6.51 -6.29 -4.11
C VAL A 2 -5.04 -6.20 -3.77
N GLU A 3 -4.20 -5.95 -4.75
CA GLU A 3 -2.76 -5.79 -4.57
C GLU A 3 -2.46 -4.34 -4.19
N TYR A 4 -1.63 -4.13 -3.17
CA TYR A 4 -1.19 -2.82 -2.73
C TYR A 4 0.31 -2.68 -2.96
N TYR A 5 0.71 -1.60 -3.63
CA TYR A 5 2.11 -1.28 -3.88
C TYR A 5 2.42 0.10 -3.31
N GLY A 6 3.50 0.19 -2.54
CA GLY A 6 3.93 1.44 -1.92
C GLY A 6 5.33 1.32 -1.35
N ILE A 7 5.96 2.45 -1.07
CA ILE A 7 7.25 2.51 -0.40
C ILE A 7 6.99 2.50 1.10
N LEU A 8 7.38 1.42 1.79
CA LEU A 8 7.24 1.31 3.24
C LEU A 8 8.04 2.40 3.94
N LYS A 9 7.37 3.20 4.77
CA LYS A 9 7.96 4.23 5.63
C LYS A 9 8.10 3.73 7.05
N ASP A 10 7.03 3.16 7.59
CA ASP A 10 6.98 2.69 8.97
C ASP A 10 6.02 1.52 9.14
N ILE A 11 6.24 0.74 10.20
CA ILE A 11 5.35 -0.31 10.67
C ILE A 11 4.95 0.03 12.10
N ILE A 12 3.69 0.40 12.28
CA ILE A 12 3.17 0.87 13.56
C ILE A 12 2.34 -0.26 14.20
N GLU A 13 2.80 -0.78 15.34
CA GLU A 13 2.01 -1.72 16.15
C GLU A 13 1.16 -0.96 17.19
N LEU A 14 -0.16 -1.06 17.04
CA LEU A 14 -1.12 -0.56 18.02
C LEU A 14 -1.48 -1.66 19.02
N ASN A 15 -1.14 -1.43 20.28
CA ASN A 15 -1.50 -2.29 21.40
C ASN A 15 -2.83 -1.82 22.00
N TYR A 16 -3.93 -2.48 21.62
CA TYR A 16 -5.25 -2.24 22.21
C TYR A 16 -5.41 -3.00 23.54
N ARG A 17 -6.42 -2.58 24.31
CA ARG A 17 -6.81 -3.27 25.54
C ARG A 17 -7.11 -4.76 25.27
N ASN A 18 -6.93 -5.57 26.30
CA ASN A 18 -7.17 -7.03 26.28
C ASN A 18 -6.24 -7.81 25.34
N GLY A 19 -5.00 -7.34 25.18
CA GLY A 19 -3.98 -8.06 24.39
C GLY A 19 -4.21 -8.06 22.89
N ARG A 20 -5.15 -7.25 22.38
CA ARG A 20 -5.40 -7.12 20.95
C ARG A 20 -4.33 -6.23 20.33
N LYS A 21 -3.67 -6.73 19.29
CA LYS A 21 -2.65 -5.97 18.54
C LYS A 21 -3.10 -5.78 17.11
N VAL A 22 -2.85 -4.61 16.56
CA VAL A 22 -3.08 -4.30 15.14
C VAL A 22 -1.81 -3.71 14.56
N VAL A 23 -1.41 -4.18 13.39
CA VAL A 23 -0.26 -3.64 12.65
C VAL A 23 -0.78 -2.75 11.54
N LEU A 24 -0.28 -1.53 11.47
CA LEU A 24 -0.51 -0.57 10.40
C LEU A 24 0.76 -0.42 9.58
N PHE A 25 0.61 -0.37 8.26
CA PHE A 25 1.69 -0.02 7.34
C PHE A 25 1.51 1.43 6.93
N ASP A 26 2.52 2.25 7.20
CA ASP A 26 2.66 3.58 6.66
C ASP A 26 3.50 3.50 5.39
N CYS A 27 2.91 3.81 4.24
CA CYS A 27 3.58 3.71 2.95
C CYS A 27 3.26 4.89 2.04
N ASP A 28 4.25 5.35 1.26
CA ASP A 28 3.94 6.17 0.10
C ASP A 28 3.28 5.28 -0.96
N TRP A 29 1.95 5.28 -1.01
CA TRP A 29 1.19 4.38 -1.87
C TRP A 29 1.25 4.79 -3.34
N VAL A 30 1.36 3.81 -4.23
CA VAL A 30 1.27 4.03 -5.67
C VAL A 30 -0.18 4.29 -6.04
N ASN A 31 -0.42 5.30 -6.87
CA ASN A 31 -1.76 5.61 -7.33
C ASN A 31 -2.28 4.53 -8.30
N GLY A 32 -3.13 3.62 -7.77
CA GLY A 32 -3.80 2.57 -8.53
C GLY A 32 -5.20 2.94 -9.05
N ARG A 33 -5.72 4.14 -8.77
CA ARG A 33 -7.13 4.51 -9.05
C ARG A 33 -7.35 5.31 -10.33
N LEU A 34 -6.29 5.81 -10.98
CA LEU A 34 -6.42 6.61 -12.20
C LEU A 34 -6.16 5.78 -13.46
N HIS A 35 -6.75 6.20 -14.59
CA HIS A 35 -6.59 5.59 -15.92
C HIS A 35 -5.12 5.56 -16.44
N ARG A 36 -4.21 6.21 -15.72
CA ARG A 36 -2.74 6.15 -15.84
C ARG A 36 -2.16 5.70 -14.51
N SER A 37 -2.57 4.52 -14.04
CA SER A 37 -2.09 3.94 -12.80
C SER A 37 -0.58 3.80 -12.88
N GLY A 38 0.12 4.02 -11.77
CA GLY A 38 1.52 3.63 -11.67
C GLY A 38 1.72 2.12 -11.87
N ILE A 39 0.63 1.35 -11.92
CA ILE A 39 0.61 -0.10 -12.05
C ILE A 39 0.19 -0.47 -13.48
N LYS A 40 0.98 -1.31 -14.15
CA LYS A 40 0.63 -1.93 -15.45
C LYS A 40 1.13 -3.37 -15.49
N LYS A 41 0.64 -4.17 -16.45
CA LYS A 41 1.23 -5.47 -16.78
C LYS A 41 2.01 -5.37 -18.08
N ASP A 42 3.13 -6.09 -18.16
CA ASP A 42 3.85 -6.28 -19.42
C ASP A 42 3.25 -7.43 -20.25
N ASP A 43 3.83 -7.67 -21.42
CA ASP A 43 3.38 -8.70 -22.36
C ASP A 43 3.56 -10.14 -21.82
N PHE A 44 4.39 -10.31 -20.78
CA PHE A 44 4.60 -11.59 -20.09
C PHE A 44 3.74 -11.72 -18.82
N GLY A 45 2.93 -10.71 -18.51
CA GLY A 45 1.99 -10.70 -17.38
C GLY A 45 2.61 -10.27 -16.04
N PHE A 46 3.86 -9.79 -16.02
CA PHE A 46 4.49 -9.27 -14.81
C PHE A 46 3.94 -7.89 -14.45
N THR A 47 3.73 -7.66 -13.15
CA THR A 47 3.29 -6.36 -12.65
C THR A 47 4.45 -5.38 -12.59
N MET A 48 4.37 -4.30 -13.36
CA MET A 48 5.29 -3.17 -13.33
C MET A 48 4.67 -2.02 -12.53
N VAL A 49 5.44 -1.48 -11.59
CA VAL A 49 5.01 -0.43 -10.68
C VAL A 49 5.93 0.78 -10.80
N SER A 50 5.36 1.95 -11.08
CA SER A 50 6.03 3.25 -11.13
C SER A 50 5.76 4.04 -9.86
N PHE A 51 6.85 4.44 -9.19
CA PHE A 51 6.83 5.29 -8.00
C PHE A 51 6.91 6.79 -8.32
N GLU A 52 6.86 7.17 -9.60
CA GLU A 52 6.87 8.59 -10.01
C GLU A 52 5.55 9.31 -9.66
N ARG A 53 4.49 8.55 -9.40
CA ARG A 53 3.15 9.06 -9.09
C ARG A 53 2.55 8.35 -7.87
N LEU A 54 2.95 8.83 -6.70
CA LEU A 54 2.42 8.38 -5.41
C LEU A 54 1.13 9.12 -5.07
N LEU A 55 0.28 8.52 -4.23
CA LEU A 55 -0.87 9.19 -3.65
C LEU A 55 -0.38 10.35 -2.76
N PRO A 56 -1.03 11.53 -2.81
CA PRO A 56 -0.69 12.63 -1.93
C PRO A 56 -1.05 12.27 -0.47
N PRO A 57 -0.25 12.71 0.52
CA PRO A 57 -0.63 12.59 1.94
C PRO A 57 -1.97 13.32 2.18
N PRO A 58 -2.86 12.86 3.08
CA PRO A 58 -2.59 12.02 4.26
C PRO A 58 -3.10 10.56 4.19
N ASP A 59 -3.47 10.03 3.02
CA ASP A 59 -4.03 8.68 2.86
C ASP A 59 -2.94 7.58 2.89
N THR A 60 -2.19 7.51 4.00
CA THR A 60 -0.93 6.75 4.08
C THR A 60 -1.04 5.44 4.88
N LEU A 61 -2.09 5.26 5.69
CA LEU A 61 -2.21 4.12 6.61
C LEU A 61 -3.14 3.02 6.09
N VAL A 62 -2.63 1.80 5.97
CA VAL A 62 -3.42 0.60 5.62
C VAL A 62 -3.26 -0.48 6.70
N PHE A 63 -4.34 -1.21 7.00
CA PHE A 63 -4.30 -2.33 7.93
C PHE A 63 -3.49 -3.50 7.36
N GLY A 64 -2.59 -4.07 8.17
CA GLY A 64 -1.76 -5.18 7.71
C GLY A 64 -2.53 -6.45 7.32
N GLY A 65 -3.75 -6.64 7.81
CA GLY A 65 -4.63 -7.72 7.37
C GLY A 65 -5.23 -7.55 5.96
N GLN A 66 -5.03 -6.40 5.31
CA GLN A 66 -5.52 -6.10 3.96
C GLN A 66 -4.40 -6.08 2.90
N ALA A 67 -3.14 -6.06 3.32
CA ALA A 67 -1.97 -6.23 2.45
C ALA A 67 -1.58 -7.70 2.45
N GLN A 68 -2.00 -8.45 1.42
CA GLN A 68 -1.63 -9.85 1.22
C GLN A 68 -0.57 -9.99 0.14
#